data_AF-A0A2A3X194-F1
#
_entry.id   AF-A0A2A3X194-F1
#
_cell.length_a   1.000
_cell.length_b   1.000
_cell.length_c   1.000
_cell.angle_alpha   90.00
_cell.angle_beta   90.00
_cell.angle_gamma   90.00
#
_symmetry.space_group_name_H-M   'P 1'
#
loop_
_entity.id
_entity.type
_entity.pdbx_description
1 polymer ?
#
loop_
_entity_poly.entity_id
_entity_poly.type
_entity_poly.pdbx_seq_one_letter_code
_entity_poly.pdbx_strand_id
1 'polypeptide(L)'
;METPDPNQWNIDRIDEIVFPALQRLLKDGELDRVSIESDGPNLRMLWARLCVRGERIRVLVSDSDVMESLEETKLRFFEQLQSEIAETSFAWGELRE
;
A
#
# COMPACT_ATOMS: atom_id res chain seq x y z
N MET A 1 30.49 11.25 2.95
CA MET A 1 29.12 11.10 3.46
C MET A 1 28.21 11.28 2.26
N GLU A 2 27.79 10.19 1.65
CA GLU A 2 26.84 10.21 0.55
C GLU A 2 25.48 10.60 1.14
N THR A 3 24.97 11.77 0.76
CA THR A 3 23.58 12.13 1.03
C THR A 3 22.70 11.13 0.28
N PRO A 4 21.85 10.35 0.97
CA PRO A 4 20.98 9.41 0.28
C PRO A 4 20.09 10.19 -0.69
N ASP A 5 19.90 9.64 -1.89
CA ASP A 5 19.00 10.21 -2.88
C ASP A 5 17.62 10.47 -2.22
N PRO A 6 17.01 11.64 -2.43
CA PRO A 6 15.69 11.96 -1.87
C PRO A 6 14.61 10.96 -2.32
N ASN A 7 14.85 10.22 -3.40
CA ASN A 7 14.01 9.10 -3.83
C ASN A 7 14.15 7.86 -2.95
N GLN A 8 15.32 7.62 -2.34
CA GLN A 8 15.58 6.43 -1.54
C GLN A 8 14.92 6.52 -0.15
N TRP A 9 14.86 7.73 0.43
CA TRP A 9 14.10 8.00 1.65
C TRP A 9 12.59 7.79 1.50
N ASN A 10 12.05 8.01 0.30
CA ASN A 10 10.64 7.77 0.03
C ASN A 10 10.31 6.27 -0.07
N ILE A 11 11.21 5.46 -0.65
CA ILE A 11 10.95 4.02 -0.84
C ILE A 11 10.93 3.28 0.49
N ASP A 12 11.87 3.57 1.40
CA ASP A 12 11.95 2.91 2.72
C ASP A 12 10.67 3.16 3.55
N ARG A 13 10.17 4.41 3.57
CA ARG A 13 8.91 4.75 4.27
C ARG A 13 7.69 4.08 3.63
N ILE A 14 7.67 3.91 2.31
CA ILE A 14 6.56 3.23 1.63
C ILE A 14 6.54 1.75 2.01
N ASP A 15 7.71 1.12 2.08
CA ASP A 15 7.85 -0.28 2.50
C ASP A 15 7.29 -0.49 3.91
N GLU A 16 7.65 0.41 4.84
CA GLU A 16 7.16 0.43 6.22
C GLU A 16 5.65 0.66 6.37
N ILE A 17 4.97 1.17 5.34
CA ILE A 17 3.51 1.37 5.33
C ILE A 17 2.82 0.18 4.67
N VAL A 18 3.31 -0.21 3.49
CA VAL A 18 2.64 -1.16 2.60
C VAL A 18 2.82 -2.59 3.09
N PHE A 19 4.04 -3.04 3.36
CA PHE A 19 4.31 -4.42 3.76
C PHE A 19 3.61 -4.85 5.05
N PRO A 20 3.63 -4.08 6.16
CA PRO A 20 2.96 -4.50 7.38
C PRO A 20 1.43 -4.57 7.24
N ALA A 21 0.83 -3.71 6.40
CA ALA A 21 -0.60 -3.81 6.10
C ALA A 21 -0.92 -5.06 5.27
N LEU A 22 -0.09 -5.37 4.26
CA LEU A 22 -0.23 -6.58 3.46
C LEU A 22 -0.09 -7.85 4.30
N GLN A 23 0.95 -7.95 5.13
CA GLN A 23 1.18 -9.11 6.01
C GLN A 23 0.05 -9.32 7.03
N ARG A 24 -0.68 -8.25 7.39
CA ARG A 24 -1.78 -8.31 8.33
C ARG A 24 -3.11 -8.69 7.68
N LEU A 25 -3.31 -8.33 6.41
CA LEU A 25 -4.56 -8.55 5.67
C LEU A 25 -4.53 -9.76 4.74
N LEU A 26 -3.36 -10.13 4.25
CA LEU A 26 -3.15 -11.21 3.28
C LEU A 26 -2.36 -12.35 3.94
N LYS A 27 -2.75 -13.58 3.63
CA LYS A 27 -1.99 -14.79 3.96
C LYS A 27 -0.82 -14.98 3.00
N ASP A 28 0.13 -15.82 3.42
CA ASP A 28 1.27 -16.20 2.59
C ASP A 28 0.78 -16.85 1.28
N GLY A 29 1.23 -16.32 0.14
CA GLY A 29 0.85 -16.80 -1.19
C GLY A 29 -0.38 -16.14 -1.83
N GLU A 30 -1.07 -15.22 -1.15
CA GLU A 30 -2.21 -14.50 -1.74
C GLU A 30 -1.79 -13.31 -2.60
N LEU A 31 -0.69 -12.67 -2.21
CA LEU A 31 -0.07 -11.58 -2.94
C LEU A 31 0.78 -12.13 -4.08
N ASP A 32 0.36 -11.88 -5.31
CA ASP A 32 1.08 -12.26 -6.52
C ASP A 32 2.17 -11.23 -6.87
N ARG A 33 1.81 -9.94 -6.78
CA ARG A 33 2.73 -8.83 -7.09
C ARG A 33 2.35 -7.56 -6.35
N VAL A 34 3.36 -6.82 -5.90
CA VAL A 34 3.23 -5.43 -5.42
C VAL A 34 4.10 -4.51 -6.28
N SER A 35 3.60 -3.32 -6.56
CA SER A 35 4.34 -2.26 -7.27
C SER A 35 3.88 -0.91 -6.78
N ILE A 36 4.80 0.03 -6.67
CA ILE A 36 4.51 1.39 -6.23
C ILE A 36 4.57 2.31 -7.44
N GLU A 37 3.52 3.07 -7.67
CA GLU A 37 3.42 4.06 -8.72
C GLU A 37 3.33 5.45 -8.12
N SER A 38 4.14 6.38 -8.62
CA SER A 38 4.00 7.79 -8.31
C SER A 38 3.15 8.47 -9.38
N ASP A 39 2.18 9.28 -8.95
CA ASP A 39 1.37 10.12 -9.82
C ASP A 39 1.69 11.61 -9.59
N GLY A 40 1.84 12.36 -10.69
CA GLY A 40 2.11 13.78 -10.70
C GLY A 40 3.59 14.20 -10.67
N PRO A 41 3.88 15.49 -10.91
CA PRO A 41 5.24 16.04 -10.79
C PRO A 41 5.73 15.95 -9.34
N ASN A 42 7.00 15.60 -9.14
CA ASN A 42 7.67 15.49 -7.83
C ASN A 42 7.13 14.42 -6.87
N LEU A 43 6.61 13.28 -7.36
CA LEU A 43 6.13 12.18 -6.50
C LEU A 43 4.98 12.60 -5.57
N ARG A 44 4.14 13.55 -6.01
CA ARG A 44 3.06 14.14 -5.21
C ARG A 44 2.14 13.11 -4.58
N MET A 45 1.72 12.11 -5.36
CA MET A 45 0.89 11.01 -4.88
C MET A 45 1.61 9.69 -5.10
N LEU A 46 1.56 8.82 -4.10
CA LEU A 46 2.11 7.48 -4.16
C LEU A 46 0.97 6.47 -4.05
N TRP A 47 0.90 5.55 -5.01
CA TRP A 47 -0.13 4.53 -5.12
C TRP A 47 0.52 3.15 -5.04
N ALA A 48 -0.01 2.28 -4.19
CA ALA A 48 0.34 0.86 -4.18
C ALA A 48 -0.61 0.13 -5.12
N ARG A 49 -0.03 -0.47 -6.17
CA ARG A 49 -0.69 -1.47 -7.00
C ARG A 49 -0.39 -2.85 -6.47
N LEU A 50 -1.45 -3.59 -6.17
CA LEU A 50 -1.39 -4.93 -5.61
C LEU A 50 -2.13 -5.87 -6.55
N CYS A 51 -1.54 -7.03 -6.82
CA CYS A 51 -2.19 -8.13 -7.48
C CYS A 51 -2.43 -9.21 -6.41
N VAL A 52 -3.67 -9.39 -6.00
CA VAL A 52 -4.07 -10.36 -4.98
C VAL A 52 -4.90 -11.43 -5.68
N ARG A 53 -4.38 -12.65 -5.78
CA ARG A 53 -5.05 -13.79 -6.47
C ARG A 53 -5.60 -13.47 -7.87
N GLY A 54 -4.92 -12.61 -8.62
CA GLY A 54 -5.32 -12.18 -9.96
C GLY A 54 -6.24 -10.95 -10.01
N GLU A 55 -6.73 -10.47 -8.86
CA GLU A 55 -7.45 -9.20 -8.75
C GLU A 55 -6.46 -8.05 -8.53
N ARG A 56 -6.72 -6.91 -9.20
CA ARG A 56 -5.85 -5.75 -9.16
C ARG A 56 -6.47 -4.70 -8.24
N ILE A 57 -5.77 -4.43 -7.15
CA ILE A 57 -6.16 -3.44 -6.14
C ILE A 57 -5.23 -2.24 -6.25
N ARG A 58 -5.77 -1.03 -6.11
CA ARG A 58 -4.98 0.20 -6.13
C ARG A 58 -5.34 1.06 -4.93
N VAL A 59 -4.38 1.23 -4.02
CA VAL A 59 -4.58 1.98 -2.77
C VAL A 59 -3.62 3.17 -2.72
N LEU A 60 -4.11 4.31 -2.24
CA LEU A 60 -3.26 5.49 -2.02
C LEU A 60 -2.35 5.23 -0.82
N VAL A 61 -1.04 5.27 -1.01
CA VAL A 61 -0.04 5.13 0.07
C VAL A 61 0.18 6.47 0.75
N SER A 62 0.44 7.52 -0.02
CA SER A 62 0.78 8.83 0.52
C SER A 62 0.37 9.92 -0.46
N ASP A 63 -0.05 11.05 0.08
CA ASP A 63 -0.37 12.26 -0.67
C ASP A 63 0.36 13.42 -0.01
N SER A 64 1.11 14.17 -0.82
CA SER A 64 1.96 15.26 -0.31
C SER A 64 1.18 16.52 0.10
N ASP A 65 -0.09 16.65 -0.31
CA ASP A 65 -0.95 17.75 0.14
C ASP A 65 -1.58 17.48 1.50
N VAL A 66 -1.66 16.21 1.90
CA VAL A 66 -2.12 15.84 3.22
C VAL A 66 -0.94 15.77 4.19
N MET A 67 -0.92 16.68 5.18
CA MET A 67 -0.02 16.56 6.33
C MET A 67 -0.55 15.47 7.27
N GLU A 68 -0.23 14.22 6.98
CA GLU A 68 -0.46 13.05 7.84
C GLU A 68 0.84 12.65 8.56
N SER A 69 0.73 12.26 9.84
CA SER A 69 1.81 11.55 10.53
C SER A 69 1.98 10.15 9.94
N LEU A 70 3.18 9.56 10.07
CA LEU A 70 3.44 8.20 9.57
C LEU A 70 2.42 7.16 10.09
N GLU A 71 2.03 7.27 11.36
CA GLU A 71 1.04 6.39 11.97
C GLU A 71 -0.36 6.56 11.37
N GLU A 72 -0.76 7.80 11.08
CA GLU A 72 -2.04 8.12 10.43
C GLU A 72 -2.06 7.57 9.01
N THR A 73 -0.96 7.75 8.25
CA THR A 73 -0.82 7.17 6.92
C THR A 73 -0.90 5.65 6.94
N LYS A 74 -0.26 4.98 7.92
CA LYS A 74 -0.33 3.52 8.10
C LYS A 74 -1.76 3.05 8.35
N LEU A 75 -2.47 3.72 9.27
CA LEU A 75 -3.86 3.37 9.60
C LEU A 75 -4.78 3.57 8.39
N ARG A 76 -4.68 4.74 7.74
CA ARG A 76 -5.51 5.10 6.58
C ARG A 76 -5.26 4.17 5.39
N PHE A 77 -3.99 3.81 5.13
CA PHE A 77 -3.65 2.82 4.12
C PHE A 77 -4.24 1.45 4.43
N PHE A 78 -4.12 1.00 5.68
CA PHE A 78 -4.67 -0.28 6.12
C PHE A 78 -6.20 -0.33 5.97
N GLU A 79 -6.92 0.71 6.39
CA GLU A 79 -8.38 0.77 6.30
C GLU A 79 -8.85 0.76 4.83
N GLN A 80 -8.18 1.52 3.95
CA GLN A 80 -8.50 1.50 2.52
C GLN A 80 -8.21 0.13 1.90
N LEU A 81 -7.04 -0.44 2.18
CA LEU A 81 -6.69 -1.76 1.66
C LEU A 81 -7.66 -2.83 2.15
N GLN A 82 -8.09 -2.76 3.41
CA GLN A 82 -9.08 -3.67 3.96
C GLN A 82 -10.43 -3.51 3.26
N SER A 83 -10.88 -2.27 2.99
CA SER A 83 -12.13 -2.01 2.24
C SER A 83 -12.03 -2.57 0.82
N GLU A 84 -10.96 -2.26 0.11
CA GLU A 84 -10.77 -2.72 -1.27
C GLU A 84 -10.71 -4.25 -1.34
N ILE A 85 -9.96 -4.90 -0.42
CA ILE A 85 -9.97 -6.36 -0.32
C ILE A 85 -11.39 -6.87 -0.02
N ALA A 86 -12.11 -6.27 0.93
CA ALA A 86 -13.49 -6.67 1.24
C ALA A 86 -14.46 -6.56 0.04
N GLU A 87 -14.21 -5.63 -0.86
CA GLU A 87 -14.97 -5.42 -2.10
C GLU A 87 -14.54 -6.36 -3.23
N THR A 88 -13.37 -6.98 -3.15
CA THR A 88 -12.93 -8.00 -4.12
C THR A 88 -13.75 -9.29 -4.00
N SER A 89 -13.87 -10.02 -5.11
CA SER A 89 -14.65 -11.27 -5.16
C SER A 89 -14.06 -12.34 -4.25
N PHE A 90 -12.78 -12.21 -3.91
CA PHE A 90 -12.06 -13.13 -3.04
C PHE A 90 -12.38 -12.98 -1.53
N ALA A 91 -12.70 -11.78 -1.02
CA ALA A 91 -12.91 -11.59 0.43
C ALA A 91 -14.08 -12.42 1.01
N TRP A 92 -15.04 -12.83 0.19
CA TRP A 92 -16.15 -13.70 0.62
C TRP A 92 -15.76 -15.18 0.77
N GLY A 93 -14.60 -15.58 0.24
CA GLY A 93 -14.14 -16.97 0.22
C GLY A 93 -13.31 -17.41 1.44
N GLU A 94 -12.60 -16.49 2.11
CA GLU A 94 -11.66 -16.83 3.20
C GLU A 94 -11.91 -16.11 4.53
N LEU A 95 -12.86 -15.17 4.62
CA LEU A 95 -13.31 -14.60 5.90
C LEU A 95 -14.23 -15.53 6.70
N ARG A 96 -14.48 -16.76 6.23
CA ARG A 96 -15.28 -17.78 6.91
C ARG A 96 -14.46 -19.04 7.14
N GLU A 97 -13.58 -19.02 8.13
CA GLU A 97 -13.23 -20.19 8.97
C GLU A 97 -12.62 -19.73 10.29
#